data_AF-A0A7S2FNQ0-F1
#
_entry.id   AF-A0A7S2FNQ0-F1
#
_cell.length_a   1.000
_cell.length_b   1.000
_cell.length_c   1.000
_cell.angle_alpha   90.00
_cell.angle_beta   90.00
_cell.angle_gamma   90.00
#
_symmetry.space_group_name_H-M   'P 1'
#
loop_
_entity.id
_entity.type
_entity.pdbx_description
1 polymer ?
#
loop_
_entity_poly.entity_id
_entity_poly.type
_entity_poly.pdbx_seq_one_letter_code
_entity_poly.pdbx_strand_id
1 'polypeptide(L)'
;VWFLISDSQDSPNTWLKVHNVADEFWDYQYLVAFHWALTQFTPASMDVVARNIIERIYSIIVLLFAMVAFSSIVGTVTSSMTVIRSMKNDRQKQFWLLRRFFKQKGVSVDLTLRATRYLEFVTQRQQKLIQPTKVTFLMHLSDQLARELAFEMFEPCLAKHPFMRFLSSEWKVVASRICQMSMKSMQVATGDTIFSPGEEASKAFIFKGGELVYTHNTNTTTTPEEKEWLA
;
A
#
# COMPACT_ATOMS: atom_id res chain seq x y z
N VAL A 1 -24.99 -27.55 -16.65
CA VAL A 1 -26.06 -27.10 -17.58
C VAL A 1 -25.85 -27.66 -18.98
N TRP A 2 -24.68 -27.46 -19.59
CA TRP A 2 -24.35 -28.08 -20.89
C TRP A 2 -24.63 -29.59 -20.98
N PHE A 3 -24.18 -30.36 -19.99
CA PHE A 3 -24.47 -31.79 -19.87
C PHE A 3 -25.97 -32.08 -19.79
N LEU A 4 -26.69 -31.39 -18.90
CA LEU A 4 -28.12 -31.59 -18.68
C LEU A 4 -28.96 -31.32 -19.95
N ILE A 5 -28.57 -30.33 -20.78
CA ILE A 5 -29.27 -30.01 -22.03
C ILE A 5 -29.21 -31.17 -23.02
N SER A 6 -28.12 -31.94 -23.02
CA SER A 6 -27.92 -33.04 -23.95
C SER A 6 -28.44 -34.37 -23.42
N ASP A 7 -28.42 -34.55 -22.10
CA ASP A 7 -29.04 -35.69 -21.41
C ASP A 7 -30.58 -35.65 -21.47
N SER A 8 -31.17 -34.46 -21.33
CA SER A 8 -32.63 -34.29 -21.40
C SER A 8 -33.22 -34.41 -22.81
N GLN A 9 -32.38 -34.52 -23.84
CA GLN A 9 -32.81 -34.63 -25.23
C GLN A 9 -32.73 -36.08 -25.71
N ASP A 10 -33.88 -36.64 -26.11
CA ASP A 10 -33.94 -37.99 -26.69
C ASP A 10 -33.45 -38.06 -28.16
N SER A 11 -32.82 -36.98 -28.65
CA SER A 11 -32.24 -36.93 -29.99
C SER A 11 -30.98 -37.80 -30.07
N PRO A 12 -30.72 -38.50 -31.20
CA PRO A 12 -29.44 -39.16 -31.44
C PRO A 12 -28.32 -38.17 -31.75
N ASN A 13 -28.66 -36.92 -32.11
CA ASN A 13 -27.73 -35.89 -32.55
C ASN A 13 -27.45 -34.88 -31.42
N THR A 14 -26.92 -35.38 -30.30
CA THR A 14 -26.39 -34.57 -29.19
C THR A 14 -24.88 -34.77 -29.11
N TRP A 15 -24.16 -33.80 -28.54
CA TRP A 15 -22.70 -33.94 -28.39
C TRP A 15 -22.31 -35.17 -27.55
N LEU A 16 -23.15 -35.55 -26.58
CA LEU A 16 -22.92 -36.69 -25.68
C LEU A 16 -22.94 -38.03 -26.44
N LYS A 17 -23.93 -38.23 -27.32
CA LYS A 17 -24.09 -39.46 -28.12
C LYS A 17 -23.13 -39.50 -29.32
N VAL A 18 -22.89 -38.37 -29.98
CA VAL A 18 -22.01 -38.31 -31.16
C VAL A 18 -20.54 -38.57 -30.81
N HIS A 19 -20.10 -38.18 -29.62
CA HIS A 19 -18.74 -38.40 -29.15
C HIS A 19 -18.58 -39.67 -28.29
N ASN A 20 -19.60 -40.54 -28.23
CA ASN A 20 -19.62 -41.75 -27.38
C ASN A 20 -19.30 -41.48 -25.90
N VAL A 21 -19.62 -40.28 -25.41
CA VAL A 21 -19.37 -39.88 -24.02
C VAL A 21 -20.50 -40.36 -23.10
N ALA A 22 -21.66 -40.70 -23.65
CA ALA A 22 -22.83 -41.17 -22.90
C ALA A 22 -22.58 -42.47 -22.10
N ASP A 23 -21.77 -43.39 -22.66
CA ASP A 23 -21.50 -44.70 -22.06
C ASP A 23 -20.26 -44.71 -21.16
N GLU A 24 -19.52 -43.60 -21.12
CA GLU A 24 -18.33 -43.43 -20.29
C GLU A 24 -18.69 -43.17 -18.81
N PHE A 25 -17.71 -43.31 -17.93
CA PHE A 25 -17.89 -43.02 -16.51
C PHE A 25 -18.25 -41.54 -16.27
N TRP A 26 -19.00 -41.28 -15.18
CA TRP A 26 -19.54 -39.96 -14.86
C TRP A 26 -18.47 -38.88 -14.67
N ASP A 27 -17.27 -39.26 -14.22
CA ASP A 27 -16.12 -38.38 -14.03
C ASP A 27 -15.57 -37.89 -15.38
N TYR A 28 -15.45 -38.78 -16.36
CA TYR A 28 -15.08 -38.43 -17.72
C TYR A 28 -16.11 -37.49 -18.36
N GLN A 29 -17.40 -37.80 -18.21
CA GLN A 29 -18.50 -36.95 -18.69
C GLN A 29 -18.46 -35.54 -18.08
N TYR A 30 -18.21 -35.45 -16.78
CA TYR A 30 -18.07 -34.18 -16.07
C TYR A 30 -16.86 -33.38 -16.55
N LEU A 31 -15.68 -34.02 -16.66
CA LEU A 31 -14.46 -33.37 -17.11
C LEU A 31 -14.57 -32.84 -18.54
N VAL A 32 -15.23 -33.58 -19.42
CA VAL A 32 -15.53 -33.12 -20.79
C VAL A 32 -16.47 -31.92 -20.75
N ALA A 33 -17.58 -31.98 -20.02
CA ALA A 33 -18.51 -30.85 -19.93
C ALA A 33 -17.87 -29.62 -19.27
N PHE A 34 -16.99 -29.81 -18.29
CA PHE A 34 -16.24 -28.75 -17.62
C PHE A 34 -15.18 -28.13 -18.54
N HIS A 35 -14.43 -28.96 -19.27
CA HIS A 35 -13.46 -28.50 -20.25
C HIS A 35 -14.16 -27.67 -21.34
N TRP A 36 -15.34 -28.08 -21.80
CA TRP A 36 -16.17 -27.29 -22.73
C TRP A 36 -16.56 -25.94 -22.18
N ALA A 37 -16.98 -25.88 -20.91
CA ALA A 37 -17.31 -24.61 -20.28
C ALA A 37 -16.06 -23.70 -20.20
N LEU A 38 -14.90 -24.26 -19.86
CA LEU A 38 -13.65 -23.50 -19.76
C LEU A 38 -13.17 -22.96 -21.11
N THR A 39 -13.36 -23.70 -22.20
CA THR A 39 -13.05 -23.25 -23.56
C THR A 39 -13.99 -22.16 -24.08
N GLN A 40 -15.13 -21.90 -23.42
CA GLN A 40 -15.93 -20.71 -23.72
C GLN A 40 -15.31 -19.43 -23.14
N PHE A 41 -14.63 -19.53 -21.99
CA PHE A 41 -13.94 -18.40 -21.34
C PHE A 41 -12.56 -18.13 -21.91
N THR A 42 -11.91 -19.15 -22.45
CA THR A 42 -10.57 -19.08 -23.03
C THR A 42 -10.63 -19.64 -24.43
N PRO A 43 -10.24 -18.91 -25.49
CA PRO A 43 -10.26 -19.44 -26.84
C PRO A 43 -9.26 -20.60 -26.95
N ALA A 44 -9.76 -21.81 -26.70
CA ALA A 44 -9.05 -23.07 -26.72
C ALA A 44 -9.81 -24.03 -27.63
N SER A 45 -9.07 -24.81 -28.42
CA SER A 45 -9.68 -25.80 -29.30
C SER A 45 -10.31 -26.92 -28.50
N MET A 46 -11.54 -27.28 -28.84
CA MET A 46 -12.20 -28.44 -28.27
C MET A 46 -12.94 -29.23 -29.33
N ASP A 47 -12.84 -30.55 -29.26
CA ASP A 47 -13.47 -31.47 -30.22
C ASP A 47 -14.99 -31.59 -30.02
N VAL A 48 -15.48 -31.28 -28.82
CA VAL A 48 -16.90 -31.32 -28.46
C VAL A 48 -17.58 -30.02 -28.85
N VAL A 49 -18.51 -30.08 -29.80
CA VAL A 49 -19.24 -28.93 -30.35
C VAL A 49 -20.74 -29.19 -30.40
N ALA A 50 -21.53 -28.10 -30.41
CA ALA A 50 -22.99 -28.16 -30.52
C ALA A 50 -23.46 -28.84 -31.82
N ARG A 51 -24.27 -29.90 -31.68
CA ARG A 51 -24.79 -30.69 -32.81
C ARG A 51 -26.23 -30.38 -33.15
N ASN A 52 -27.02 -29.85 -32.20
CA ASN A 52 -28.41 -29.46 -32.41
C ASN A 52 -28.64 -27.94 -32.18
N ILE A 53 -29.84 -27.48 -32.55
CA ILE A 53 -30.22 -26.06 -32.48
C ILE A 53 -30.23 -25.55 -31.02
N ILE A 54 -30.72 -26.36 -30.07
CA ILE A 54 -30.83 -25.98 -28.65
C ILE A 54 -29.44 -25.81 -28.04
N GLU A 55 -28.56 -26.79 -28.26
CA GLU A 55 -27.15 -26.74 -27.88
C GLU A 55 -26.45 -25.52 -28.49
N ARG A 56 -26.77 -25.18 -29.73
CA ARG A 56 -26.19 -24.04 -30.44
C ARG A 56 -26.65 -22.70 -29.86
N ILE A 57 -27.93 -22.55 -29.57
CA ILE A 57 -28.48 -21.35 -28.91
C ILE A 57 -27.82 -21.18 -27.54
N TYR A 58 -27.72 -22.25 -26.75
CA TYR A 58 -27.06 -22.21 -25.46
C TYR A 58 -25.58 -21.82 -25.58
N SER A 59 -24.85 -22.41 -26.53
CA SER A 59 -23.44 -22.10 -26.79
C SER A 59 -23.24 -20.62 -27.13
N ILE A 60 -24.12 -20.04 -27.96
CA ILE A 60 -24.07 -18.60 -28.32
C ILE A 60 -24.28 -17.73 -27.07
N ILE A 61 -25.27 -18.05 -26.24
CA ILE A 61 -25.53 -17.31 -25.00
C ILE A 61 -24.32 -17.37 -24.06
N VAL A 62 -23.77 -18.56 -23.82
CA VAL A 62 -22.59 -18.74 -22.97
C VAL A 62 -21.39 -17.99 -23.53
N LEU A 63 -21.17 -18.01 -24.84
CA LEU A 63 -20.07 -17.31 -25.50
C LEU A 63 -20.19 -15.77 -25.33
N LEU A 64 -21.39 -15.21 -25.45
CA LEU A 64 -21.63 -13.78 -25.18
C LEU A 64 -21.32 -13.41 -23.73
N PHE A 65 -21.78 -14.21 -22.76
CA PHE A 65 -21.47 -14.00 -21.35
C PHE A 65 -19.96 -14.15 -21.06
N ALA A 66 -19.33 -15.16 -21.64
CA ALA A 66 -17.91 -15.43 -21.48
C ALA A 66 -17.06 -14.29 -22.05
N MET A 67 -17.44 -13.70 -23.19
CA MET A 67 -16.79 -12.53 -23.76
C MET A 67 -16.82 -11.32 -22.81
N VAL A 68 -17.98 -11.05 -22.19
CA VAL A 68 -18.13 -9.95 -21.23
C VAL A 68 -17.32 -10.21 -19.96
N ALA A 69 -17.39 -11.43 -19.41
CA ALA A 69 -16.66 -11.83 -18.22
C ALA A 69 -15.13 -11.81 -18.45
N PHE A 70 -14.67 -12.31 -19.59
CA PHE A 70 -13.26 -12.28 -19.95
C PHE A 70 -12.75 -10.84 -20.07
N SER A 71 -13.52 -9.97 -20.74
CA SER A 71 -13.17 -8.55 -20.89
C SER A 71 -13.06 -7.83 -19.55
N SER A 72 -13.95 -8.11 -18.60
CA SER A 72 -13.91 -7.50 -17.27
C SER A 72 -12.71 -8.00 -16.44
N ILE A 73 -12.37 -9.28 -16.52
CA ILE A 73 -11.17 -9.85 -15.88
C ILE A 73 -9.91 -9.19 -16.45
N VAL A 74 -9.78 -9.10 -17.77
CA VAL A 74 -8.63 -8.44 -18.40
C VAL A 74 -8.56 -6.95 -18.01
N GLY A 75 -9.70 -6.26 -17.98
CA GLY A 75 -9.79 -4.85 -17.58
C GLY A 75 -9.35 -4.60 -16.13
N THR A 76 -9.79 -5.44 -15.21
CA THR A 76 -9.41 -5.34 -13.79
C THR A 76 -7.93 -5.64 -13.58
N VAL A 77 -7.39 -6.71 -14.17
CA VAL A 77 -5.95 -7.03 -14.11
C VAL A 77 -5.11 -5.89 -14.66
N THR A 78 -5.50 -5.33 -15.81
CA THR A 78 -4.79 -4.21 -16.45
C THR A 78 -4.85 -2.96 -15.57
N SER A 79 -6.00 -2.65 -15.00
CA SER A 79 -6.18 -1.49 -14.10
C SER A 79 -5.32 -1.63 -12.83
N SER A 80 -5.34 -2.80 -12.20
CA SER A 80 -4.49 -3.10 -11.04
C SER A 80 -3.00 -3.00 -11.38
N MET A 81 -2.58 -3.53 -12.54
CA MET A 81 -1.20 -3.41 -13.00
C MET A 81 -0.81 -1.94 -13.25
N THR A 82 -1.74 -1.14 -13.77
CA THR A 82 -1.55 0.30 -14.01
C THR A 82 -1.36 1.05 -12.69
N VAL A 83 -2.17 0.76 -11.67
CA VAL A 83 -2.00 1.33 -10.31
C VAL A 83 -0.65 0.97 -9.71
N ILE A 84 -0.22 -0.29 -9.82
CA ILE A 84 1.09 -0.72 -9.30
C ILE A 84 2.24 0.00 -10.05
N ARG A 85 2.11 0.16 -11.37
CA ARG A 85 3.11 0.87 -12.19
C ARG A 85 3.13 2.37 -11.90
N SER A 86 1.97 3.02 -11.74
CA SER A 86 1.90 4.46 -11.44
C SER A 86 2.55 4.77 -10.09
N MET A 87 2.29 3.97 -9.05
CA MET A 87 2.91 4.12 -7.74
C MET A 87 4.46 4.06 -7.79
N LYS A 88 5.03 3.20 -8.64
CA LYS A 88 6.49 3.13 -8.84
C LYS A 88 7.02 4.31 -9.66
N ASN A 89 6.30 4.69 -10.71
CA ASN A 89 6.69 5.76 -11.63
C ASN A 89 6.67 7.13 -10.96
N ASP A 90 5.72 7.41 -10.08
CA ASP A 90 5.61 8.73 -9.42
C ASP A 90 6.85 9.06 -8.59
N ARG A 91 7.41 8.10 -7.85
CA ARG A 91 8.66 8.29 -7.09
C ARG A 91 9.82 8.62 -8.03
N GLN A 92 10.02 7.82 -9.07
CA GLN A 92 11.11 8.04 -10.02
C GLN A 92 10.98 9.40 -10.71
N LYS A 93 9.74 9.77 -11.06
CA LYS A 93 9.41 11.08 -11.64
C LYS A 93 9.76 12.23 -10.68
N GLN A 94 9.42 12.13 -9.40
CA GLN A 94 9.76 13.16 -8.40
C GLN A 94 11.27 13.31 -8.21
N PHE A 95 12.02 12.21 -8.11
CA PHE A 95 13.49 12.28 -8.01
C PHE A 95 14.13 12.84 -9.28
N TRP A 96 13.58 12.52 -10.46
CA TRP A 96 14.02 13.11 -11.71
C TRP A 96 13.78 14.62 -11.75
N LEU A 97 12.59 15.09 -11.34
CA LEU A 97 12.26 16.51 -11.23
C LEU A 97 13.18 17.25 -10.25
N LEU A 98 13.46 16.66 -9.10
CA LEU A 98 14.36 17.22 -8.10
C LEU A 98 15.78 17.42 -8.66
N ARG A 99 16.36 16.37 -9.26
CA ARG A 99 17.70 16.44 -9.87
C ARG A 99 17.74 17.49 -10.97
N ARG A 100 16.69 17.58 -11.79
CA ARG A 100 16.55 18.61 -12.82
C ARG A 100 16.49 20.02 -12.22
N PHE A 101 15.72 20.21 -11.15
CA PHE A 101 15.59 21.48 -10.45
C PHE A 101 16.94 21.95 -9.87
N PHE A 102 17.67 21.07 -9.18
CA PHE A 102 19.00 21.39 -8.65
C PHE A 102 19.99 21.77 -9.75
N LYS A 103 19.97 21.06 -10.88
CA LYS A 103 20.78 21.41 -12.05
C LYS A 103 20.42 22.80 -12.60
N GLN A 104 19.14 23.14 -12.69
CA GLN A 104 18.68 24.45 -13.17
C GLN A 104 19.06 25.60 -12.22
N LYS A 105 19.12 25.34 -10.92
CA LYS A 105 19.48 26.33 -9.90
C LYS A 105 20.99 26.41 -9.62
N GLY A 106 21.81 25.63 -10.31
CA GLY A 106 23.27 25.63 -10.12
C GLY A 106 23.70 25.14 -8.74
N VAL A 107 22.91 24.27 -8.12
CA VAL A 107 23.25 23.68 -6.81
C VAL A 107 24.49 22.81 -6.96
N SER A 108 25.41 22.87 -5.98
CA SER A 108 26.63 22.07 -6.01
C SER A 108 26.33 20.56 -6.11
N VAL A 109 27.24 19.83 -6.76
CA VAL A 109 27.09 18.38 -6.95
C VAL A 109 27.08 17.66 -5.60
N ASP A 110 27.91 18.11 -4.65
CA ASP A 110 27.96 17.56 -3.30
C ASP A 110 26.62 17.71 -2.56
N LEU A 111 26.05 18.92 -2.53
CA LEU A 111 24.78 19.17 -1.86
C LEU A 111 23.63 18.43 -2.55
N THR A 112 23.64 18.36 -3.88
CA THR A 112 22.67 17.58 -4.68
C THR A 112 22.70 16.10 -4.31
N LEU A 113 23.90 15.52 -4.19
CA LEU A 113 24.08 14.12 -3.85
C LEU A 113 23.63 13.83 -2.42
N ARG A 114 24.03 14.67 -1.46
CA ARG A 114 23.61 14.57 -0.05
C ARG A 114 22.09 14.68 0.10
N ALA A 115 21.48 15.70 -0.50
CA ALA A 115 20.04 15.91 -0.46
C ALA A 115 19.26 14.76 -1.13
N THR A 116 19.75 14.24 -2.27
CA THR A 116 19.10 13.12 -2.96
C THR A 116 19.17 11.84 -2.12
N ARG A 117 20.33 11.51 -1.53
CA ARG A 117 20.49 10.35 -0.64
C ARG A 117 19.61 10.45 0.60
N TYR A 118 19.57 11.64 1.22
CA TYR A 118 18.67 11.93 2.34
C TYR A 118 17.21 11.63 1.97
N LEU A 119 16.75 12.19 0.86
CA LEU A 119 15.36 12.01 0.42
C LEU A 119 15.06 10.56 0.02
N GLU A 120 16.02 9.84 -0.58
CA GLU A 120 15.85 8.40 -0.89
C GLU A 120 15.67 7.57 0.39
N PHE A 121 16.49 7.82 1.42
CA PHE A 121 16.40 7.18 2.73
C PHE A 121 15.07 7.48 3.42
N VAL A 122 14.71 8.77 3.51
CA VAL A 122 13.46 9.21 4.14
C VAL A 122 12.26 8.63 3.41
N THR A 123 12.24 8.68 2.07
CA THR A 123 11.12 8.15 1.28
C THR A 123 10.98 6.63 1.42
N GLN A 124 12.09 5.88 1.45
CA GLN A 124 12.07 4.43 1.64
C GLN A 124 11.57 4.04 3.04
N ARG A 125 11.96 4.79 4.08
CA ARG A 125 11.49 4.55 5.45
C ARG A 125 10.03 4.97 5.65
N GLN A 126 9.58 6.04 4.99
CA GLN A 126 8.16 6.45 4.93
C GLN A 126 7.26 5.44 4.19
N GLN A 127 7.82 4.50 3.40
CA GLN A 127 7.02 3.39 2.86
C GLN A 127 6.73 2.31 3.92
N LYS A 128 7.55 2.22 4.97
CA LYS A 128 7.34 1.27 6.08
C LYS A 128 6.42 1.81 7.17
N LEU A 129 6.34 3.14 7.31
CA LEU A 129 5.55 3.81 8.34
C LEU A 129 4.58 4.81 7.70
N ILE A 130 3.29 4.67 7.97
CA ILE A 130 2.26 5.58 7.46
C ILE A 130 2.38 6.92 8.19
N GLN A 131 2.63 7.99 7.43
CA GLN A 131 2.62 9.33 8.00
C GLN A 131 1.18 9.75 8.35
N PRO A 132 0.96 10.39 9.51
CA PRO A 132 -0.36 10.89 9.89
C PRO A 132 -0.97 11.83 8.85
N THR A 133 -0.15 12.65 8.19
CA THR A 133 -0.55 13.57 7.11
C THR A 133 -1.09 12.88 5.87
N LYS A 134 -0.77 11.60 5.65
CA LYS A 134 -1.31 10.80 4.55
C LYS A 134 -2.63 10.11 4.90
N VAL A 135 -3.01 10.11 6.18
CA VAL A 135 -4.26 9.49 6.64
C VAL A 135 -5.32 10.59 6.72
N THR A 136 -6.03 10.83 5.61
CA THR A 136 -7.11 11.83 5.53
C THR A 136 -8.20 11.61 6.58
N PHE A 137 -8.45 10.35 6.97
CA PHE A 137 -9.39 10.02 8.05
C PHE A 137 -9.03 10.64 9.39
N LEU A 138 -7.75 10.89 9.68
CA LEU A 138 -7.34 11.59 10.91
C LEU A 138 -7.85 13.04 10.96
N MET A 139 -8.10 13.66 9.81
CA MET A 139 -8.68 15.00 9.72
C MET A 139 -10.19 15.03 9.98
N HIS A 140 -10.86 13.88 9.93
CA HIS A 140 -12.29 13.76 10.18
C HIS A 140 -12.65 13.35 11.61
N LEU A 141 -11.64 13.08 12.45
CA LEU A 141 -11.87 12.82 13.87
C LEU A 141 -12.41 14.08 14.55
N SER A 142 -13.30 13.91 15.52
CA SER A 142 -13.69 15.00 16.40
C SER A 142 -12.48 15.48 17.19
N ASP A 143 -12.45 16.76 17.55
CA ASP A 143 -11.36 17.34 18.33
C ASP A 143 -11.09 16.57 19.64
N GLN A 144 -12.13 15.99 20.23
CA GLN A 144 -11.99 15.15 21.42
C GLN A 144 -11.26 13.83 21.12
N LEU A 145 -11.69 13.09 20.10
CA LEU A 145 -11.05 11.82 19.71
C LEU A 145 -9.61 12.05 19.23
N ALA A 146 -9.35 13.14 18.51
CA ALA A 146 -8.00 13.50 18.08
C ALA A 146 -7.06 13.78 19.27
N ARG A 147 -7.56 14.42 20.34
CA ARG A 147 -6.79 14.64 21.58
C ARG A 147 -6.49 13.34 22.32
N GLU A 148 -7.51 12.50 22.49
CA GLU A 148 -7.36 11.22 23.18
C GLU A 148 -6.36 10.32 22.42
N LEU A 149 -6.49 10.25 21.10
CA LEU A 149 -5.55 9.51 20.26
C LEU A 149 -4.12 10.06 20.34
N ALA A 150 -3.95 11.39 20.26
CA ALA A 150 -2.63 12.01 20.37
C ALA A 150 -2.00 11.75 21.75
N PHE A 151 -2.79 11.82 22.82
CA PHE A 151 -2.32 11.50 24.16
C PHE A 151 -1.85 10.05 24.25
N GLU A 152 -2.67 9.09 23.84
CA GLU A 152 -2.31 7.66 23.87
C GLU A 152 -1.06 7.34 23.04
N MET A 153 -0.89 8.00 21.88
CA MET A 153 0.26 7.80 21.02
C MET A 153 1.58 8.32 21.60
N PHE A 154 1.55 9.41 22.38
CA PHE A 154 2.75 10.13 22.82
C PHE A 154 3.05 10.01 24.32
N GLU A 155 2.07 9.66 25.14
CA GLU A 155 2.19 9.52 26.60
C GLU A 155 3.38 8.65 27.03
N PRO A 156 3.64 7.47 26.44
CA PRO A 156 4.73 6.60 26.89
C PRO A 156 6.12 7.22 26.66
N CYS A 157 6.24 8.11 25.68
CA CYS A 157 7.48 8.84 25.41
C CYS A 157 7.60 10.08 26.30
N LEU A 158 6.49 10.78 26.52
CA LEU A 158 6.45 11.98 27.35
C LEU A 158 6.67 11.68 28.83
N ALA A 159 6.05 10.63 29.36
CA ALA A 159 6.09 10.27 30.78
C ALA A 159 7.48 9.89 31.31
N LYS A 160 8.49 9.78 30.43
CA LYS A 160 9.89 9.67 30.85
C LYS A 160 10.44 10.98 31.43
N HIS A 161 9.94 12.13 30.99
CA HIS A 161 10.37 13.41 31.54
C HIS A 161 9.63 13.70 32.85
N PRO A 162 10.31 14.01 33.97
CA PRO A 162 9.67 14.19 35.28
C PRO A 162 8.54 15.23 35.27
N PHE A 163 8.77 16.38 34.62
CA PHE A 163 7.75 17.43 34.49
C PHE A 163 6.53 16.95 33.69
N MET A 164 6.76 16.14 32.66
CA MET A 164 5.68 15.72 31.78
C MET A 164 4.89 14.53 32.36
N ARG A 165 5.56 13.68 33.14
CA ARG A 165 4.91 12.67 33.99
C ARG A 165 3.98 13.31 35.03
N PHE A 166 4.42 14.40 35.64
CA PHE A 166 3.58 15.17 36.56
C PHE A 166 2.38 15.80 35.84
N LEU A 167 2.59 16.38 34.65
CA LEU A 167 1.49 16.91 33.86
C LEU A 167 0.50 15.83 33.41
N SER A 168 0.97 14.64 33.05
CA SER A 168 0.08 13.55 32.63
C SER A 168 -0.69 12.93 33.81
N SER A 169 -0.15 12.93 35.03
CA SER A 169 -0.84 12.43 36.22
C SER A 169 -1.87 13.43 36.75
N GLU A 170 -1.46 14.69 36.94
CA GLU A 170 -2.30 15.69 37.60
C GLU A 170 -3.25 16.37 36.61
N TRP A 171 -2.77 16.73 35.41
CA TRP A 171 -3.48 17.59 34.46
C TRP A 171 -3.63 16.94 33.07
N LYS A 172 -4.32 15.80 33.00
CA LYS A 172 -4.56 15.04 31.76
C LYS A 172 -5.07 15.88 30.58
N VAL A 173 -5.94 16.87 30.84
CA VAL A 173 -6.48 17.76 29.81
C VAL A 173 -5.38 18.65 29.20
N VAL A 174 -4.47 19.15 30.03
CA VAL A 174 -3.34 19.98 29.57
C VAL A 174 -2.34 19.10 28.80
N ALA A 175 -2.03 17.93 29.33
CA ALA A 175 -1.14 16.97 28.68
C ALA A 175 -1.66 16.54 27.30
N SER A 176 -2.95 16.19 27.18
CA SER A 176 -3.55 15.83 25.89
C SER A 176 -3.55 16.99 24.88
N ARG A 177 -3.76 18.22 25.34
CA ARG A 177 -3.68 19.42 24.49
C ARG A 177 -2.25 19.69 24.01
N ILE A 178 -1.25 19.53 24.87
CA ILE A 178 0.17 19.64 24.50
C ILE A 178 0.55 18.56 23.48
N CYS A 179 0.11 17.32 23.69
CA CYS A 179 0.30 16.22 22.73
C CYS A 179 -0.27 16.55 21.36
N GLN A 180 -1.50 17.09 21.30
CA GLN A 180 -2.15 17.40 20.02
C GLN A 180 -1.47 18.60 19.30
N MET A 181 -1.14 19.66 20.03
CA MET A 181 -0.69 20.93 19.42
C MET A 181 0.81 20.96 19.11
N SER A 182 1.63 20.32 19.96
CA SER A 182 3.08 20.53 19.97
C SER A 182 3.87 19.35 19.45
N MET A 183 3.34 18.13 19.54
CA MET A 183 4.11 16.93 19.18
C MET A 183 4.09 16.68 17.67
N LYS A 184 5.28 16.66 17.07
CA LYS A 184 5.50 16.28 15.68
C LYS A 184 6.64 15.28 15.59
N SER A 185 6.47 14.25 14.78
CA SER A 185 7.56 13.32 14.48
C SER A 185 8.47 13.91 13.42
N MET A 186 9.76 13.98 13.72
CA MET A 186 10.81 14.35 12.78
C MET A 186 11.68 13.13 12.48
N GLN A 187 12.21 13.05 11.26
CA GLN A 187 13.22 12.08 10.87
C GLN A 187 14.46 12.86 10.40
N VAL A 188 15.63 12.36 10.75
CA VAL A 188 16.94 12.96 10.45
C VAL A 188 17.78 11.87 9.80
N ALA A 189 18.58 12.18 8.77
CA ALA A 189 19.49 11.20 8.19
C ALA A 189 20.91 11.38 8.71
N THR A 190 21.74 10.39 8.40
CA THR A 190 23.15 10.37 8.77
C THR A 190 23.88 11.58 8.19
N GLY A 191 24.54 12.35 9.07
CA GLY A 191 25.31 13.53 8.70
C GLY A 191 24.53 14.85 8.66
N ASP A 192 23.26 14.84 9.05
CA ASP A 192 22.48 16.07 9.24
C ASP A 192 22.61 16.59 10.68
N THR A 193 22.71 17.91 10.82
CA THR A 193 22.74 18.60 12.11
C THR A 193 21.31 18.95 12.53
N ILE A 194 20.92 18.59 13.76
CA ILE A 194 19.56 18.87 14.29
C ILE A 194 19.45 20.32 14.77
N PHE A 195 20.46 20.80 15.48
CA PHE A 195 20.61 22.17 15.96
C PHE A 195 22.09 22.51 16.06
N SER A 196 22.42 23.78 15.93
CA SER A 196 23.80 24.27 15.98
C SER A 196 24.04 25.14 17.21
N PRO A 197 25.27 25.17 17.77
CA PRO A 197 25.59 26.07 18.86
C PRO A 197 25.42 27.53 18.42
N GLY A 198 24.69 28.30 19.23
CA GLY A 198 24.37 29.71 18.94
C GLY A 198 23.03 29.95 18.24
N GLU A 199 22.28 28.90 17.90
CA GLU A 199 20.90 29.03 17.43
C GLU A 199 19.92 29.29 18.61
N GLU A 200 18.85 30.04 18.35
CA GLU A 200 17.78 30.25 19.33
C GLU A 200 16.99 28.94 19.55
N ALA A 201 16.91 28.52 20.81
CA ALA A 201 16.21 27.29 21.21
C ALA A 201 14.68 27.45 21.09
N SER A 202 14.16 27.21 19.89
CA SER A 202 12.71 27.31 19.59
C SER A 202 11.94 26.01 19.82
N LYS A 203 12.63 24.87 19.96
CA LYS A 203 12.04 23.52 20.02
C LYS A 203 12.83 22.63 20.96
N ALA A 204 12.13 21.73 21.62
CA ALA A 204 12.74 20.61 22.36
C ALA A 204 12.58 19.32 21.55
N PHE A 205 13.59 18.45 21.62
CA PHE A 205 13.62 17.19 20.89
C PHE A 205 13.64 16.00 21.86
N ILE A 206 12.95 14.93 21.51
CA ILE A 206 12.98 13.66 22.23
C ILE A 206 13.57 12.61 21.30
N PHE A 207 14.67 12.00 21.71
CA PHE A 207 15.33 11.01 20.88
C PHE A 207 14.57 9.68 20.89
N LYS A 208 13.91 9.29 19.80
CA LYS A 208 13.11 8.05 19.78
C LYS A 208 13.92 6.79 19.40
N GLY A 209 15.13 6.95 18.83
CA GLY A 209 15.99 5.84 18.42
C GLY A 209 16.79 6.11 17.15
N GLY A 210 17.91 5.40 16.99
CA GLY A 210 18.93 5.64 15.97
C GLY A 210 20.32 5.79 16.60
N GLU A 211 21.19 6.56 15.96
CA GLU A 211 22.46 7.01 16.54
C GLU A 211 22.52 8.53 16.44
N LEU A 212 22.83 9.19 17.56
CA LEU A 212 23.05 10.62 17.62
C LEU A 212 24.37 10.89 18.33
N VAL A 213 25.01 11.99 17.93
CA VAL A 213 26.23 12.48 18.54
C VAL A 213 25.99 13.93 18.92
N TYR A 214 26.00 14.21 20.22
CA TYR A 214 25.93 15.56 20.76
C TYR A 214 27.36 16.07 20.95
N THR A 215 27.69 17.19 20.31
CA THR A 215 29.01 17.82 20.45
C THR A 215 28.86 19.08 21.26
N HIS A 216 29.43 19.09 22.47
CA HIS A 216 29.47 20.29 23.31
C HIS A 216 30.43 21.32 22.71
N ASN A 217 30.23 22.59 23.08
CA ASN A 217 31.10 23.69 22.66
C ASN A 217 32.57 23.51 23.09
N THR A 218 32.83 22.63 24.06
CA THR A 218 34.16 22.18 24.51
C THR A 218 34.77 21.07 23.65
N ASN A 219 34.20 20.74 22.49
CA ASN A 219 34.54 19.61 21.62
C ASN A 219 34.43 18.22 22.27
N THR A 220 33.81 18.12 23.44
CA THR A 220 33.48 16.83 24.06
C THR A 220 32.22 16.27 23.41
N THR A 221 32.27 15.00 23.01
CA THR A 221 31.16 14.31 22.37
C THR A 221 30.47 13.36 23.34
N THR A 222 29.14 13.40 23.37
CA THR A 222 28.28 12.52 24.16
C THR A 222 27.25 11.86 23.24
N THR A 223 26.95 10.59 23.48
CA THR A 223 25.93 9.85 22.74
C THR A 223 24.66 9.80 23.59
N PRO A 224 23.58 10.51 23.22
CA PRO A 224 22.37 10.51 24.01
C PRO A 224 21.68 9.14 23.99
N GLU A 225 21.13 8.74 25.13
CA GLU A 225 20.39 7.49 25.30
C GLU A 225 18.96 7.59 24.74
N GLU A 226 18.37 6.42 24.42
CA GLU A 226 17.02 6.38 23.86
C GLU A 226 15.99 7.03 24.80
N LYS A 227 15.31 8.05 24.26
CA LYS A 227 14.27 8.89 24.86
C LYS A 227 14.81 9.93 25.85
N GLU A 228 16.09 10.28 25.74
CA GLU A 228 16.62 11.51 26.32
C GLU A 228 16.08 12.75 25.61
N TRP A 229 16.02 13.83 26.39
CA TRP A 229 15.58 15.14 25.94
C TRP A 229 16.79 15.98 25.58
N LEU A 230 16.73 16.58 24.39
CA LEU A 230 17.75 17.47 23.86
C LEU A 230 17.11 18.85 23.68
N ALA A 231 17.76 19.88 24.20
CA ALA A 231 17.33 21.28 24.12
C ALA A 231 18.55 22.18 23.90
#